data_AF-A0A109JQ10-F1
#
_entry.id   AF-A0A109JQ10-F1
#
_cell.length_a   1.000
_cell.length_b   1.000
_cell.length_c   1.000
_cell.angle_alpha   90.00
_cell.angle_beta   90.00
_cell.angle_gamma   90.00
#
_symmetry.space_group_name_H-M   'P 1'
#
loop_
_entity.id
_entity.type
_entity.pdbx_description
1 polymer ?
#
loop_
_entity_poly.entity_id
_entity_poly.type
_entity_poly.pdbx_seq_one_letter_code
_entity_poly.pdbx_strand_id
1 'polypeptide(L)'
;MIEEASDRKERPGGGGAADHGIAPESCCLSVRAMNVLKELAVELTGEVPPKTGWSPSDELLRGLTARHLATARNCGPQTMREIVDWAEARGISIPSPHHAGKSLSEVWGDLIERASAGRLTKSEITEALEKSIRRRSPRIPVAFQIILLKILSSSYDQWPQP
;
A
#
# COMPACT_ATOMS: atom_id res chain seq x y z
N MET A 1 -6.07 65.06 -40.33
CA MET A 1 -7.03 65.39 -39.25
C MET A 1 -7.41 64.06 -38.60
N ILE A 2 -7.19 63.70 -37.34
CA ILE A 2 -6.66 64.29 -36.10
C ILE A 2 -6.19 63.07 -35.24
N GLU A 3 -5.07 63.25 -34.51
CA GLU A 3 -4.53 62.68 -33.25
C GLU A 3 -5.18 61.45 -32.56
N GLU A 4 -4.46 60.43 -32.02
CA GLU A 4 -3.51 60.32 -30.86
C GLU A 4 -4.17 60.25 -29.46
N ALA A 5 -3.47 59.59 -28.52
CA ALA A 5 -3.72 59.38 -27.07
C ALA A 5 -4.56 58.13 -26.69
N SER A 6 -4.03 57.06 -26.09
CA SER A 6 -3.26 56.93 -24.82
C SER A 6 -4.07 57.36 -23.60
N ASP A 7 -4.51 56.39 -22.79
CA ASP A 7 -4.62 56.65 -21.36
C ASP A 7 -4.25 55.42 -20.52
N ARG A 8 -3.23 55.63 -19.69
CA ARG A 8 -2.79 54.78 -18.59
C ARG A 8 -3.46 55.32 -17.33
N LYS A 9 -4.18 54.47 -16.59
CA LYS A 9 -4.43 54.69 -15.16
C LYS A 9 -5.07 53.46 -14.55
N GLU A 10 -4.77 52.95 -13.36
CA GLU A 10 -3.76 53.10 -12.32
C GLU A 10 -4.03 51.88 -11.40
N ARG A 11 -3.00 51.36 -10.72
CA ARG A 11 -3.21 50.46 -9.57
C ARG A 11 -3.75 51.27 -8.38
N PRO A 12 -4.51 50.62 -7.50
CA PRO A 12 -4.04 50.46 -6.13
C PRO A 12 -4.10 48.95 -5.76
N GLY A 13 -3.19 48.36 -4.99
CA GLY A 13 -2.39 48.91 -3.90
C GLY A 13 -3.06 48.60 -2.57
N GLY A 14 -2.62 47.52 -1.90
CA GLY A 14 -3.03 47.12 -0.54
C GLY A 14 -4.16 46.10 -0.55
N GLY A 15 -4.08 44.95 0.09
CA GLY A 15 -3.30 44.55 1.26
C GLY A 15 -4.25 43.71 2.10
N GLY A 16 -3.86 42.48 2.42
CA GLY A 16 -4.72 41.60 3.20
C GLY A 16 -4.31 40.16 3.05
N ALA A 17 -3.43 39.73 3.95
CA ALA A 17 -3.10 38.34 4.18
C ALA A 17 -4.39 37.51 4.30
N ALA A 18 -4.64 36.67 3.30
CA ALA A 18 -5.29 35.40 3.51
C ALA A 18 -4.20 34.36 3.29
N ASP A 19 -3.40 34.18 4.33
CA ASP A 19 -2.73 32.92 4.62
C ASP A 19 -3.83 31.85 4.75
N HIS A 20 -4.39 31.46 3.62
CA HIS A 20 -5.07 30.18 3.51
C HIS A 20 -3.93 29.20 3.35
N GLY A 21 -3.34 28.88 4.50
CA GLY A 21 -2.61 27.65 4.68
C GLY A 21 -3.41 26.59 3.94
N ILE A 22 -2.84 26.13 2.84
CA ILE A 22 -3.37 25.01 2.07
C ILE A 22 -3.31 23.85 3.05
N ALA A 23 -4.40 23.67 3.78
CA ALA A 23 -4.68 22.42 4.45
C ALA A 23 -4.52 21.36 3.38
N PRO A 24 -3.71 20.31 3.63
CA PRO A 24 -3.37 19.35 2.60
C PRO A 24 -4.69 18.82 2.04
N GLU A 25 -4.88 19.05 0.73
CA GLU A 25 -6.00 18.53 -0.03
C GLU A 25 -6.12 17.06 0.37
N SER A 26 -7.17 16.72 1.10
CA SER A 26 -7.35 15.36 1.61
C SER A 26 -7.56 14.49 0.38
N CYS A 27 -6.48 13.93 -0.15
CA CYS A 27 -6.43 13.33 -1.47
C CYS A 27 -7.55 12.29 -1.58
N CYS A 28 -8.58 12.61 -2.36
CA CYS A 28 -9.65 11.68 -2.64
C CYS A 28 -9.04 10.40 -3.22
N LEU A 29 -9.42 9.24 -2.67
CA LEU A 29 -9.07 7.96 -3.24
C LEU A 29 -9.57 7.88 -4.69
N SER A 30 -8.71 7.40 -5.58
CA SER A 30 -9.05 7.02 -6.93
C SER A 30 -10.16 5.96 -6.92
N VAL A 31 -10.92 5.91 -8.02
CA VAL A 31 -11.97 4.89 -8.21
C VAL A 31 -11.41 3.47 -8.04
N ARG A 32 -10.16 3.23 -8.45
CA ARG A 32 -9.52 1.92 -8.31
C ARG A 32 -9.24 1.59 -6.84
N ALA A 33 -8.66 2.52 -6.08
CA ALA A 33 -8.41 2.32 -4.66
C ALA A 33 -9.73 2.13 -3.89
N MET A 34 -10.73 2.94 -4.21
CA MET A 34 -12.08 2.81 -3.64
C MET A 34 -12.69 1.42 -3.91
N ASN A 35 -12.60 0.92 -5.15
CA ASN A 35 -13.12 -0.40 -5.49
C ASN A 35 -12.39 -1.54 -4.76
N VAL A 36 -11.07 -1.42 -4.58
CA VAL A 36 -10.29 -2.39 -3.77
C VAL A 36 -10.80 -2.41 -2.33
N LEU A 37 -11.00 -1.23 -1.72
CA LEU A 37 -11.50 -1.14 -0.35
C LEU A 37 -12.93 -1.67 -0.22
N LYS A 38 -13.79 -1.50 -1.23
CA LYS A 38 -15.14 -2.06 -1.22
C LYS A 38 -15.15 -3.59 -1.19
N GLU A 39 -14.29 -4.23 -2.00
CA GLU A 39 -14.17 -5.68 -2.00
C GLU A 39 -13.64 -6.19 -0.65
N LEU A 40 -12.63 -5.50 -0.09
CA LEU A 40 -12.06 -5.84 1.21
C LEU A 40 -13.03 -5.57 2.37
N ALA A 41 -13.94 -4.62 2.25
CA ALA A 41 -14.99 -4.37 3.25
C ALA A 41 -15.90 -5.59 3.42
N VAL A 42 -16.32 -6.18 2.30
CA VAL A 42 -17.14 -7.41 2.30
C VAL A 42 -16.39 -8.56 2.95
N GLU A 43 -15.09 -8.72 2.64
CA GLU A 43 -14.26 -9.80 3.18
C GLU A 43 -13.98 -9.65 4.68
N LEU A 44 -13.61 -8.44 5.14
CA LEU A 44 -13.07 -8.21 6.48
C LEU A 44 -14.13 -7.84 7.51
N THR A 45 -15.21 -7.19 7.09
CA THR A 45 -16.24 -6.65 8.00
C THR A 45 -17.64 -7.19 7.71
N GLY A 46 -17.84 -7.84 6.57
CA GLY A 46 -19.17 -8.25 6.09
C GLY A 46 -20.05 -7.08 5.65
N GLU A 47 -19.56 -5.85 5.69
CA GLU A 47 -20.27 -4.68 5.17
C GLU A 47 -20.43 -4.81 3.64
N VAL A 48 -21.60 -4.45 3.11
CA VAL A 48 -21.86 -4.38 1.66
C VAL A 48 -21.91 -2.92 1.23
N PRO A 49 -20.82 -2.37 0.66
CA PRO A 49 -20.75 -0.96 0.30
C PRO A 49 -21.75 -0.57 -0.79
N PRO A 50 -22.45 0.57 -0.67
CA PRO A 50 -23.27 1.10 -1.75
C PRO A 50 -22.41 1.51 -2.97
N LYS A 51 -23.06 1.61 -4.14
CA LYS A 51 -22.38 1.96 -5.40
C LYS A 51 -21.79 3.37 -5.36
N THR A 52 -22.47 4.33 -4.76
CA THR A 52 -22.09 5.75 -4.67
C THR A 52 -22.11 6.22 -3.21
N GLY A 53 -21.33 7.27 -2.90
CA GLY A 53 -21.34 7.90 -1.57
C GLY A 53 -20.76 7.07 -0.43
N TRP A 54 -20.15 5.92 -0.72
CA TRP A 54 -19.48 5.11 0.30
C TRP A 54 -18.11 5.70 0.65
N SER A 55 -17.80 5.73 1.95
CA SER A 55 -16.47 6.06 2.48
C SER A 55 -15.99 4.90 3.35
N PRO A 56 -14.73 4.46 3.21
CA PRO A 56 -14.14 3.45 4.09
C PRO A 56 -14.21 3.89 5.55
N SER A 57 -14.63 3.00 6.45
CA SER A 57 -14.61 3.23 7.89
C SER A 57 -13.20 3.08 8.46
N ASP A 58 -12.91 3.74 9.57
CA ASP A 58 -11.62 3.56 10.26
C ASP A 58 -11.44 2.14 10.79
N GLU A 59 -12.54 1.46 11.12
CA GLU A 59 -12.54 0.04 11.53
C GLU A 59 -12.02 -0.85 10.40
N LEU A 60 -12.52 -0.65 9.17
CA LEU A 60 -12.01 -1.35 7.99
C LEU A 60 -10.51 -1.12 7.82
N LEU A 61 -10.06 0.14 7.90
CA LEU A 61 -8.65 0.48 7.70
C LEU A 61 -7.74 -0.14 8.77
N ARG A 62 -8.17 -0.18 10.04
CA ARG A 62 -7.43 -0.85 11.11
C ARG A 62 -7.35 -2.37 10.93
N GLY A 63 -8.32 -2.97 10.25
CA GLY A 63 -8.31 -4.39 9.87
C GLY A 63 -7.43 -4.70 8.65
N LEU A 64 -6.96 -3.69 7.91
CA LEU A 64 -6.11 -3.91 6.74
C LEU A 64 -4.70 -4.35 7.13
N THR A 65 -4.16 -5.25 6.32
CA THR A 65 -2.78 -5.71 6.42
C THR A 65 -2.12 -5.60 5.05
N ALA A 66 -0.79 -5.59 5.02
CA ALA A 66 -0.03 -5.69 3.76
C ALA A 66 -0.50 -6.86 2.90
N ARG A 67 -0.83 -7.99 3.54
CA ARG A 67 -1.37 -9.20 2.91
C ARG A 67 -2.70 -8.92 2.20
N HIS A 68 -3.68 -8.34 2.90
CA HIS A 68 -4.98 -8.01 2.31
C HIS A 68 -4.82 -7.16 1.04
N LEU A 69 -3.97 -6.14 1.10
CA LEU A 69 -3.71 -5.28 -0.05
C LEU A 69 -2.91 -5.99 -1.16
N ALA A 70 -1.98 -6.89 -0.82
CA ALA A 70 -1.16 -7.61 -1.78
C ALA A 70 -1.97 -8.66 -2.57
N THR A 71 -2.92 -9.32 -1.91
CA THR A 71 -3.78 -10.36 -2.51
C THR A 71 -5.03 -9.80 -3.16
N ALA A 72 -5.46 -8.59 -2.81
CA ALA A 72 -6.62 -7.95 -3.40
C ALA A 72 -6.51 -7.83 -4.93
N ARG A 73 -7.58 -8.25 -5.62
CA ARG A 73 -7.70 -8.11 -7.08
C ARG A 73 -7.58 -6.63 -7.46
N ASN A 74 -6.86 -6.34 -8.53
CA ASN A 74 -6.65 -4.98 -9.04
C ASN A 74 -5.93 -4.01 -8.07
N CYS A 75 -5.42 -4.48 -6.93
CA CYS A 75 -4.59 -3.67 -6.04
C CYS A 75 -3.12 -3.72 -6.49
N GLY A 76 -2.76 -2.86 -7.43
CA GLY A 76 -1.37 -2.69 -7.88
C GLY A 76 -0.51 -1.90 -6.87
N PRO A 77 0.82 -1.85 -7.04
CA PRO A 77 1.72 -1.14 -6.12
C PRO A 77 1.36 0.34 -5.92
N GLN A 78 0.91 1.02 -6.98
CA GLN A 78 0.46 2.40 -6.88
C GLN A 78 -0.82 2.54 -6.06
N THR A 79 -1.83 1.73 -6.34
CA THR A 79 -3.10 1.71 -5.61
C THR A 79 -2.92 1.35 -4.14
N MET A 80 -2.02 0.42 -3.84
CA MET A 80 -1.67 0.06 -2.48
C MET A 80 -1.06 1.24 -1.72
N ARG A 81 -0.06 1.93 -2.30
CA ARG A 81 0.53 3.13 -1.68
C ARG A 81 -0.52 4.20 -1.42
N GLU A 82 -1.35 4.46 -2.43
CA GLU A 82 -2.45 5.43 -2.30
C GLU A 82 -3.39 5.10 -1.13
N ILE A 83 -3.76 3.82 -0.93
CA ILE A 83 -4.58 3.40 0.21
C ILE A 83 -3.84 3.58 1.54
N VAL A 84 -2.55 3.23 1.59
CA VAL A 84 -1.72 3.39 2.79
C VAL A 84 -1.56 4.87 3.15
N ASP A 85 -1.15 5.71 2.19
CA ASP A 85 -0.99 7.15 2.37
C ASP A 85 -2.31 7.80 2.81
N TRP A 86 -3.44 7.36 2.26
CA TRP A 86 -4.76 7.84 2.65
C TRP A 86 -5.15 7.43 4.07
N ALA A 87 -4.82 6.22 4.50
CA ALA A 87 -5.04 5.77 5.88
C ALA A 87 -4.13 6.52 6.86
N GLU A 88 -2.87 6.75 6.50
CA GLU A 88 -1.91 7.50 7.30
C GLU A 88 -2.34 8.96 7.50
N ALA A 89 -2.89 9.59 6.46
CA ALA A 89 -3.49 10.93 6.57
C ALA A 89 -4.67 11.00 7.58
N ARG A 90 -5.28 9.85 7.90
CA ARG A 90 -6.33 9.70 8.91
C ARG A 90 -5.79 9.24 10.27
N GLY A 91 -4.46 9.15 10.43
CA GLY A 91 -3.80 8.68 11.64
C GLY A 91 -3.82 7.15 11.82
N ILE A 92 -4.09 6.39 10.76
CA ILE A 92 -4.14 4.92 10.79
C ILE A 92 -2.96 4.37 10.02
N SER A 93 -2.04 3.72 10.74
CA SER A 93 -0.91 3.05 10.10
C SER A 93 -1.34 1.66 9.63
N ILE A 94 -1.34 1.46 8.31
CA ILE A 94 -1.44 0.14 7.70
C ILE A 94 0.00 -0.34 7.46
N PRO A 95 0.42 -1.50 7.99
CA PRO A 95 1.77 -2.00 7.78
C PRO A 95 2.08 -2.08 6.28
N SER A 96 3.10 -1.35 5.84
CA SER A 96 3.56 -1.40 4.45
C SER A 96 4.20 -2.76 4.16
N PRO A 97 4.04 -3.30 2.94
CA PRO A 97 4.76 -4.50 2.55
C PRO A 97 6.28 -4.27 2.64
N HIS A 98 6.99 -5.20 3.26
CA HIS A 98 8.44 -5.22 3.41
C HIS A 98 9.19 -5.07 2.08
N HIS A 99 8.56 -5.49 0.98
CA HIS A 99 9.18 -5.60 -0.34
C HIS A 99 8.43 -4.84 -1.44
N ALA A 100 7.76 -3.74 -1.09
CA ALA A 100 7.14 -2.85 -2.07
C ALA A 100 8.17 -2.39 -3.14
N GLY A 101 7.78 -2.41 -4.41
CA GLY A 101 8.62 -1.95 -5.53
C GLY A 101 9.73 -2.92 -6.00
N LYS A 102 10.24 -3.82 -5.15
CA LYS A 102 11.30 -4.77 -5.52
C LYS A 102 10.83 -5.85 -6.52
N SER A 103 11.70 -6.30 -7.42
CA SER A 103 11.47 -7.49 -8.24
C SER A 103 11.51 -8.76 -7.36
N LEU A 104 10.93 -9.88 -7.84
CA LEU A 104 11.00 -11.14 -7.08
C LEU A 104 12.43 -11.63 -6.88
N SER A 105 13.32 -11.40 -7.86
CA SER A 105 14.73 -11.78 -7.73
C SER A 105 15.43 -11.03 -6.60
N GLU A 106 15.21 -9.72 -6.50
CA GLU A 106 15.74 -8.90 -5.41
C GLU A 106 15.18 -9.33 -4.06
N VAL A 107 13.86 -9.60 -4.00
CA VAL A 107 13.23 -10.11 -2.78
C VAL A 107 13.86 -11.42 -2.32
N TRP A 108 14.05 -12.38 -3.23
CA TRP A 108 14.70 -13.64 -2.85
C TRP A 108 16.14 -13.43 -2.37
N GLY A 109 16.89 -12.53 -3.01
CA GLY A 109 18.26 -12.18 -2.58
C GLY A 109 18.29 -11.60 -1.17
N ASP A 110 17.44 -10.61 -0.90
CA ASP A 110 17.33 -9.97 0.42
C ASP A 110 16.97 -10.99 1.51
N LEU A 111 16.02 -11.89 1.23
CA LEU A 111 15.61 -12.89 2.21
C LEU A 111 16.72 -13.90 2.52
N ILE A 112 17.52 -14.27 1.52
CA ILE A 112 18.70 -15.13 1.72
C ILE A 112 19.72 -14.41 2.63
N GLU A 113 20.01 -13.15 2.36
CA GLU A 113 20.93 -12.35 3.18
C GLU A 113 20.43 -12.22 4.62
N ARG A 114 19.15 -11.90 4.81
CA ARG A 114 18.54 -11.80 6.14
C ARG A 114 18.52 -13.13 6.87
N ALA A 115 18.31 -14.25 6.17
CA ALA A 115 18.40 -15.58 6.75
C ALA A 115 19.81 -15.87 7.26
N SER A 116 20.83 -15.58 6.45
CA SER A 116 22.23 -15.72 6.84
C SER A 116 22.59 -14.83 8.04
N ALA A 117 21.95 -13.66 8.17
CA ALA A 117 22.10 -12.78 9.33
C ALA A 117 21.25 -13.18 10.56
N GLY A 118 20.43 -14.23 10.48
CA GLY A 118 19.53 -14.63 11.57
C GLY A 118 18.39 -13.64 11.84
N ARG A 119 18.04 -12.78 10.87
CA ARG A 119 17.04 -11.71 10.98
C ARG A 119 15.83 -11.91 10.08
N LEU A 120 15.67 -13.12 9.54
CA LEU A 120 14.55 -13.47 8.68
C LEU A 120 13.29 -13.69 9.51
N THR A 121 12.20 -13.01 9.16
CA THR A 121 10.93 -13.11 9.88
C THR A 121 9.87 -13.87 9.08
N LYS A 122 8.87 -14.43 9.77
CA LYS A 122 7.75 -15.13 9.12
C LYS A 122 6.96 -14.22 8.19
N SER A 123 6.75 -12.95 8.56
CA SER A 123 6.01 -11.98 7.74
C SER A 123 6.70 -11.71 6.40
N GLU A 124 8.02 -11.57 6.39
CA GLU A 124 8.82 -11.39 5.17
C GLU A 124 8.73 -12.60 4.24
N ILE A 125 8.78 -13.83 4.80
CA ILE A 125 8.60 -15.06 4.03
C ILE A 125 7.20 -15.13 3.43
N THR A 126 6.15 -14.91 4.23
CA THR A 126 4.76 -14.94 3.79
C THR A 126 4.52 -13.94 2.67
N GLU A 127 4.98 -12.71 2.84
CA GLU A 127 4.82 -11.65 1.83
C GLU A 127 5.50 -12.03 0.50
N ALA A 128 6.73 -12.56 0.55
CA ALA A 128 7.45 -12.95 -0.66
C ALA A 128 6.77 -14.11 -1.40
N LEU A 129 6.25 -15.10 -0.66
CA LEU A 129 5.49 -16.21 -1.24
C LEU A 129 4.17 -15.73 -1.86
N GLU A 130 3.42 -14.87 -1.19
CA GLU A 130 2.19 -14.27 -1.71
C GLU A 130 2.45 -13.47 -2.98
N LYS A 131 3.53 -12.68 -2.99
CA LYS A 131 3.97 -11.95 -4.18
C LYS A 131 4.33 -12.90 -5.33
N SER A 132 4.97 -14.03 -5.03
CA SER A 132 5.31 -15.06 -6.02
C SER A 132 4.05 -15.70 -6.64
N ILE A 133 3.06 -16.04 -5.80
CA ILE A 133 1.75 -16.55 -6.21
C ILE A 133 1.04 -15.54 -7.11
N ARG A 134 0.97 -14.28 -6.70
CA ARG A 134 0.33 -13.19 -7.45
C ARG A 134 0.93 -13.02 -8.84
N ARG A 135 2.26 -13.11 -8.95
CA ARG A 135 2.97 -13.00 -10.23
C ARG A 135 3.02 -14.31 -11.01
N ARG A 136 2.40 -15.39 -10.50
CA ARG A 136 2.44 -16.74 -11.07
C ARG A 136 3.87 -17.19 -11.36
N SER A 137 4.80 -16.82 -10.49
CA SER A 137 6.20 -17.21 -10.58
C SER A 137 6.42 -18.40 -9.65
N PRO A 138 6.53 -19.63 -10.15
CA PRO A 138 6.81 -20.79 -9.31
C PRO A 138 8.29 -20.90 -8.92
N ARG A 139 9.17 -20.11 -9.55
CA ARG A 139 10.61 -20.20 -9.33
C ARG A 139 11.01 -19.53 -8.02
N ILE A 140 11.26 -20.37 -7.03
CA ILE A 140 11.94 -20.02 -5.78
C ILE A 140 13.40 -20.48 -5.89
N PRO A 141 14.41 -19.62 -5.66
CA PRO A 141 15.81 -20.03 -5.72
C PRO A 141 16.14 -21.17 -4.75
N VAL A 142 17.01 -22.11 -5.17
CA VAL A 142 17.40 -23.28 -4.35
C VAL A 142 17.93 -22.87 -2.98
N ALA A 143 18.73 -21.79 -2.92
CA ALA A 143 19.23 -21.26 -1.64
C ALA A 143 18.09 -20.92 -0.67
N PHE A 144 16.99 -20.33 -1.16
CA PHE A 144 15.83 -20.03 -0.34
C PHE A 144 14.99 -21.28 -0.03
N GLN A 145 14.93 -22.26 -0.94
CA GLN A 145 14.31 -23.56 -0.64
C GLN A 145 15.01 -24.27 0.53
N ILE A 146 16.34 -24.23 0.59
CA ILE A 146 17.13 -24.78 1.70
C ILE A 146 16.79 -24.06 3.02
N ILE A 147 16.64 -22.73 2.99
CA ILE A 147 16.24 -21.94 4.15
C ILE A 147 14.84 -22.34 4.62
N LEU A 148 13.87 -22.44 3.71
CA LEU A 148 12.51 -22.89 4.03
C LEU A 148 12.51 -24.28 4.64
N LEU A 149 13.29 -25.21 4.08
CA LEU A 149 13.41 -26.57 4.62
C LEU A 149 13.95 -26.54 6.06
N LYS A 150 15.01 -25.78 6.34
CA LYS A 150 15.55 -25.64 7.70
C LYS A 150 14.53 -25.09 8.69
N ILE A 151 13.78 -24.06 8.30
CA ILE A 151 12.72 -23.46 9.13
C ILE A 151 11.62 -24.48 9.42
N LEU A 152 11.17 -25.20 8.38
CA LEU A 152 10.12 -26.20 8.50
C LEU A 152 10.58 -27.38 9.35
N SER A 153 11.76 -27.94 9.10
CA SER A 153 12.31 -29.06 9.89
C SER A 153 12.52 -28.68 11.35
N SER A 154 13.01 -27.48 11.65
CA SER A 154 13.15 -26.99 13.03
C SER A 154 11.82 -26.82 13.76
N SER A 155 10.72 -26.67 13.02
CA SER A 155 9.36 -26.53 13.59
C SER A 155 8.59 -27.86 13.59
N TYR A 156 8.91 -28.76 12.65
CA TYR A 156 8.23 -30.04 12.45
C TYR A 156 8.61 -31.09 13.50
N ASP A 157 9.77 -30.99 14.15
CA ASP A 157 10.15 -31.88 15.26
C ASP A 157 9.17 -31.80 16.46
N GLN A 158 8.29 -30.79 16.50
CA GLN A 158 7.28 -30.60 17.56
C GLN A 158 5.85 -30.94 17.10
N TRP A 159 5.65 -31.42 15.87
CA TRP A 159 4.32 -31.74 15.35
C TRP A 159 3.95 -33.20 15.69
N PRO A 160 2.79 -33.48 16.32
CA PRO A 160 2.38 -34.85 16.60
C PRO A 160 2.19 -35.59 15.26
N GLN A 161 2.93 -36.69 15.11
CA GLN A 161 2.75 -37.61 13.98
C GLN A 161 1.38 -38.29 14.10
N PRO A 162 0.71 -38.58 12.98
CA PRO A 162 -0.63 -39.19 12.95
C PRO A 162 -0.66 -40.59 13.57
#